data_AF-A0A060Z7C5-F1
#
_entry.id   AF-A0A060Z7C5-F1
#
_cell.length_a   1.000
_cell.length_b   1.000
_cell.length_c   1.000
_cell.angle_alpha   90.00
_cell.angle_beta   90.00
_cell.angle_gamma   90.00
#
_symmetry.space_group_name_H-M   'P 1'
#
loop_
_entity.id
_entity.type
_entity.pdbx_description
1 polymer ?
#
loop_
_entity_poly.entity_id
_entity_poly.type
_entity_poly.pdbx_seq_one_letter_code
_entity_poly.pdbx_strand_id
1 'polypeptide(L)'
;MQGQREKTFILILVAALSHRVTQAKVMDMVPNAVDDQYTHCREQMLKKVVEGGLLEEELKGSLEYRDVWGAKQCTKLIPGGVKQHTDALVAYGHGGNEFRNMFNQAVETQGGNVTVYNGNFQFKSLHFLLMDAMRLLKTENCQTVFRGSSKEYEAQVGSEVRFGRFTTTKAKRSDAEESASDNGILFNIISCTVVNIDEYTCFSDSIDQLISPAEVFRVAEVKNVRNKDHEYREIVLTSSRTHSIDSIRDCYLFPRLCK
;
A
#
# COMPACT_ATOMS: atom_id res chain seq x y z
N MET A 1 -43.70 -57.50 33.85
CA MET A 1 -44.56 -56.30 33.71
C MET A 1 -43.62 -55.11 33.51
N GLN A 2 -43.24 -54.82 32.27
CA GLN A 2 -43.95 -53.97 31.30
C GLN A 2 -43.82 -52.49 31.66
N GLY A 3 -43.17 -51.72 30.79
CA GLY A 3 -43.08 -50.26 30.96
C GLY A 3 -41.99 -49.60 30.11
N GLN A 4 -42.20 -49.60 28.80
CA GLN A 4 -41.44 -48.90 27.77
C GLN A 4 -41.79 -47.39 27.75
N ARG A 5 -40.84 -46.54 27.31
CA ARG A 5 -40.90 -45.08 26.98
C ARG A 5 -40.03 -44.25 27.92
N GLU A 6 -39.16 -43.33 27.49
CA GLU A 6 -39.04 -42.57 26.24
C GLU A 6 -37.57 -42.13 26.10
N LYS A 7 -36.95 -42.32 24.92
CA LYS A 7 -35.64 -41.73 24.62
C LYS A 7 -35.87 -40.41 23.90
N THR A 8 -35.83 -39.30 24.63
CA THR A 8 -35.90 -37.96 24.06
C THR A 8 -34.56 -37.61 23.41
N PHE A 9 -34.49 -37.64 22.08
CA PHE A 9 -33.37 -37.07 21.33
C PHE A 9 -33.55 -35.56 21.25
N ILE A 10 -32.78 -34.80 22.03
CA ILE A 10 -32.68 -33.34 21.89
C ILE A 10 -31.68 -33.08 20.75
N LEU A 11 -32.18 -32.70 19.57
CA LEU A 11 -31.36 -32.06 18.54
C LEU A 11 -31.09 -30.62 18.99
N ILE A 12 -29.88 -30.36 19.50
CA ILE A 12 -29.39 -29.00 19.69
C ILE A 12 -28.86 -28.54 18.33
N LEU A 13 -29.68 -27.79 17.57
CA LEU A 13 -29.22 -26.98 16.45
C LEU A 13 -28.40 -25.81 17.01
N VAL A 14 -27.08 -26.00 17.13
CA VAL A 14 -26.15 -24.89 17.32
C VAL A 14 -26.08 -24.15 16.00
N ALA A 15 -26.96 -23.16 15.81
CA ALA A 15 -26.74 -22.11 14.83
C ALA A 15 -25.53 -21.31 15.30
N ALA A 16 -24.33 -21.73 14.90
CA ALA A 16 -23.12 -20.95 15.05
C ALA A 16 -23.26 -19.73 14.14
N LEU A 17 -23.89 -18.68 14.64
CA LEU A 17 -23.74 -17.32 14.14
C LEU A 17 -22.24 -17.03 14.21
N SER A 18 -21.57 -17.26 13.10
CA SER A 18 -20.17 -16.93 12.90
C SER A 18 -20.10 -15.41 12.84
N HIS A 19 -20.18 -14.74 13.99
CA HIS A 19 -19.62 -13.41 14.12
C HIS A 19 -18.13 -13.60 13.91
N ARG A 20 -17.68 -13.41 12.66
CA ARG A 20 -16.28 -13.15 12.40
C ARG A 20 -16.00 -11.84 13.10
N VAL A 21 -15.52 -11.90 14.34
CA VAL A 21 -14.82 -10.78 14.95
C VAL A 21 -13.57 -10.60 14.08
N THR A 22 -13.67 -9.72 13.09
CA THR A 22 -12.50 -9.24 12.36
C THR A 22 -11.63 -8.55 13.38
N GLN A 23 -10.51 -9.19 13.75
CA GLN A 23 -9.56 -8.58 14.67
C GLN A 23 -9.01 -7.30 14.02
N ALA A 24 -9.18 -6.16 14.70
CA ALA A 24 -8.68 -4.89 14.23
C ALA A 24 -7.16 -4.93 14.03
N LYS A 25 -6.67 -4.35 12.93
CA LYS A 25 -5.24 -4.27 12.66
C LYS A 25 -4.62 -3.11 13.44
N VAL A 26 -3.78 -3.44 14.42
CA VAL A 26 -2.97 -2.44 15.13
C VAL A 26 -1.95 -1.85 14.15
N MET A 27 -1.93 -0.53 14.03
CA MET A 27 -0.95 0.20 13.22
C MET A 27 0.38 0.30 13.96
N ASP A 28 1.46 -0.03 13.26
CA ASP A 28 2.82 0.04 13.76
C ASP A 28 3.75 0.63 12.69
N MET A 29 5.06 0.47 12.87
CA MET A 29 6.08 0.94 11.93
C MET A 29 6.33 -0.01 10.76
N VAL A 30 5.61 -1.13 10.67
CA VAL A 30 5.75 -2.15 9.62
C VAL A 30 7.22 -2.51 9.35
N PRO A 31 7.93 -3.11 10.33
CA PRO A 31 9.39 -3.26 10.29
C PRO A 31 9.90 -4.18 9.16
N ASN A 32 8.99 -4.90 8.50
CA ASN A 32 9.30 -5.78 7.38
C ASN A 32 8.89 -5.18 6.02
N ALA A 33 8.49 -3.91 5.97
CA ALA A 33 8.18 -3.25 4.72
C ALA A 33 9.44 -3.06 3.87
N VAL A 34 9.29 -3.20 2.55
CA VAL A 34 10.23 -2.70 1.55
C VAL A 34 10.01 -1.21 1.43
N ASP A 35 10.99 -0.43 1.84
CA ASP A 35 10.92 1.02 1.93
C ASP A 35 12.15 1.72 1.36
N ASP A 36 12.78 1.04 0.40
CA ASP A 36 13.93 1.54 -0.35
C ASP A 36 13.59 2.87 -1.03
N GLN A 37 14.35 3.92 -0.72
CA GLN A 37 14.20 5.25 -1.30
C GLN A 37 15.18 5.49 -2.46
N TYR A 38 16.08 4.55 -2.72
CA TYR A 38 17.08 4.58 -3.77
C TYR A 38 17.96 5.85 -3.75
N THR A 39 18.20 6.40 -2.56
CA THR A 39 18.73 7.77 -2.38
C THR A 39 20.09 7.96 -3.04
N HIS A 40 20.89 6.90 -3.12
CA HIS A 40 22.26 6.94 -3.62
C HIS A 40 22.58 5.90 -4.70
N CYS A 41 21.59 5.12 -5.13
CA CYS A 41 21.74 4.09 -6.16
C CYS A 41 20.74 4.24 -7.30
N ARG A 42 20.01 5.36 -7.37
CA ARG A 42 18.98 5.60 -8.39
C ARG A 42 19.46 5.28 -9.80
N GLU A 43 20.62 5.79 -10.21
CA GLU A 43 21.15 5.57 -11.57
C GLU A 43 21.51 4.10 -11.82
N GLN A 44 22.10 3.43 -10.83
CA GLN A 44 22.47 2.02 -10.92
C GLN A 44 21.23 1.13 -10.98
N MET A 45 20.22 1.45 -10.18
CA MET A 45 18.95 0.73 -10.17
C MET A 45 18.18 0.97 -11.47
N LEU A 46 18.13 2.19 -11.98
CA LEU A 46 17.52 2.49 -13.28
C LEU A 46 18.21 1.69 -14.40
N LYS A 47 19.54 1.71 -14.43
CA LYS A 47 20.32 0.92 -15.39
C LYS A 47 20.04 -0.56 -15.26
N LYS A 48 20.03 -1.11 -14.04
CA LYS A 48 19.75 -2.54 -13.81
C LYS A 48 18.33 -2.94 -14.25
N VAL A 49 17.36 -2.07 -14.02
CA VAL A 49 15.94 -2.29 -14.37
C VAL A 49 15.73 -2.19 -15.89
N VAL A 50 16.29 -1.17 -16.55
CA VAL A 50 15.97 -0.85 -17.95
C VAL A 50 16.96 -1.48 -18.94
N GLU A 51 18.25 -1.54 -18.60
CA GLU A 51 19.30 -2.08 -19.48
C GLU A 51 19.80 -3.45 -19.02
N GLY A 52 19.72 -3.71 -17.71
CA GLY A 52 20.26 -4.92 -17.07
C GLY A 52 19.34 -6.14 -17.10
N GLY A 53 18.13 -6.03 -17.68
CA GLY A 53 17.21 -7.16 -17.86
C GLY A 53 16.38 -7.54 -16.64
N LEU A 54 16.47 -6.81 -15.52
CA LEU A 54 15.78 -7.19 -14.28
C LEU A 54 14.26 -7.15 -14.44
N LEU A 55 13.72 -6.13 -15.12
CA LEU A 55 12.29 -6.04 -15.37
C LEU A 55 11.82 -7.21 -16.24
N GLU A 56 12.54 -7.51 -17.32
CA GLU A 56 12.20 -8.62 -18.23
C GLU A 56 12.27 -9.98 -17.53
N GLU A 57 13.20 -10.15 -16.58
CA GLU A 57 13.30 -11.35 -15.75
C GLU A 57 12.08 -11.49 -14.83
N GLU A 58 11.71 -10.43 -14.10
CA GLU A 58 10.55 -10.42 -13.20
C GLU A 58 9.23 -10.65 -13.96
N LEU A 59 9.07 -10.03 -15.14
CA LEU A 59 7.91 -10.25 -16.01
C LEU A 59 7.84 -11.67 -16.59
N LYS A 60 8.97 -12.33 -16.83
CA LYS A 60 8.96 -13.75 -17.24
C LYS A 60 8.62 -14.68 -16.08
N GLY A 61 8.97 -14.28 -14.87
CA GLY A 61 8.80 -15.05 -13.64
C GLY A 61 7.39 -15.02 -13.04
N SER A 62 6.55 -14.04 -13.38
CA SER A 62 5.17 -13.92 -12.87
C SER A 62 4.18 -13.65 -14.00
N LEU A 63 3.20 -14.55 -14.15
CA LEU A 63 2.11 -14.38 -15.11
C LEU A 63 1.27 -13.15 -14.77
N GLU A 64 0.95 -12.99 -13.49
CA GLU A 64 0.12 -11.89 -12.99
C GLU A 64 0.79 -10.54 -13.19
N TYR A 65 2.11 -10.45 -12.96
CA TYR A 65 2.85 -9.22 -13.21
C TYR A 65 2.95 -8.91 -14.71
N ARG A 66 3.18 -9.94 -15.53
CA ARG A 66 3.22 -9.79 -17.00
C ARG A 66 1.89 -9.35 -17.57
N ASP A 67 0.79 -9.91 -17.07
CA ASP A 67 -0.54 -9.68 -17.61
C ASP A 67 -1.02 -8.24 -17.35
N VAL A 68 -0.57 -7.61 -16.27
CA VAL A 68 -0.86 -6.19 -16.02
C VAL A 68 0.15 -5.24 -16.69
N TRP A 69 1.39 -5.70 -16.91
CA TRP A 69 2.43 -4.88 -17.50
C TRP A 69 2.19 -4.65 -19.00
N GLY A 70 1.87 -3.41 -19.36
CA GLY A 70 1.62 -3.02 -20.74
C GLY A 70 0.22 -3.38 -21.27
N ALA A 71 -0.67 -3.93 -20.43
CA ALA A 71 -2.07 -4.19 -20.75
C ALA A 71 -2.85 -2.93 -21.19
N LYS A 72 -2.42 -1.78 -20.67
CA LYS A 72 -2.85 -0.46 -21.11
C LYS A 72 -1.61 0.36 -21.44
N GLN A 73 -1.73 1.23 -22.45
CA GLN A 73 -0.66 2.14 -22.85
C GLN A 73 -1.14 3.57 -22.69
N CYS A 74 -0.32 4.37 -22.03
CA CYS A 74 -0.55 5.79 -21.82
C CYS A 74 0.53 6.62 -22.48
N THR A 75 0.13 7.68 -23.15
CA THR A 75 1.03 8.52 -23.95
C THR A 75 1.75 9.58 -23.10
N LYS A 76 1.20 9.92 -21.93
CA LYS A 76 1.78 10.94 -21.05
C LYS A 76 3.02 10.39 -20.33
N LEU A 77 4.17 10.96 -20.65
CA LEU A 77 5.44 10.61 -20.01
C LEU A 77 5.67 11.45 -18.76
N ILE A 78 6.26 10.84 -17.74
CA ILE A 78 6.69 11.53 -16.52
C ILE A 78 7.89 12.44 -16.85
N PRO A 79 7.82 13.75 -16.54
CA PRO A 79 8.96 14.65 -16.74
C PRO A 79 10.22 14.15 -16.02
N GLY A 80 11.35 14.07 -16.75
CA GLY A 80 12.62 13.56 -16.22
C GLY A 80 12.68 12.05 -16.00
N GLY A 81 11.63 11.31 -16.39
CA GLY A 81 11.58 9.85 -16.34
C GLY A 81 11.72 9.19 -17.73
N VAL A 82 12.03 7.90 -17.72
CA VAL A 82 11.88 7.01 -18.90
C VAL A 82 10.47 6.42 -19.00
N LYS A 83 10.13 5.84 -20.17
CA LYS A 83 8.82 5.21 -20.44
C LYS A 83 8.36 4.23 -19.35
N GLN A 84 9.30 3.44 -18.82
CA GLN A 84 9.03 2.42 -17.80
C GLN A 84 8.46 3.01 -16.50
N HIS A 85 8.71 4.28 -16.19
CA HIS A 85 8.07 4.92 -15.03
C HIS A 85 6.57 5.12 -15.26
N THR A 86 6.18 5.61 -16.45
CA THR A 86 4.76 5.69 -16.83
C THR A 86 4.15 4.30 -16.88
N ASP A 87 4.83 3.32 -17.49
CA ASP A 87 4.33 1.94 -17.58
C ASP A 87 4.10 1.33 -16.18
N ALA A 88 4.98 1.62 -15.21
CA ALA A 88 4.81 1.19 -13.83
C ALA A 88 3.58 1.82 -13.14
N LEU A 89 3.37 3.13 -13.31
CA LEU A 89 2.14 3.78 -12.82
C LEU A 89 0.89 3.17 -13.47
N VAL A 90 0.93 2.91 -14.77
CA VAL A 90 -0.19 2.30 -15.52
C VAL A 90 -0.46 0.88 -15.02
N ALA A 91 0.58 0.05 -14.87
CA ALA A 91 0.46 -1.32 -14.36
C ALA A 91 -0.12 -1.34 -12.94
N TYR A 92 0.32 -0.44 -12.06
CA TYR A 92 -0.27 -0.33 -10.71
C TYR A 92 -1.71 0.19 -10.76
N GLY A 93 -1.96 1.23 -11.56
CA GLY A 93 -3.26 1.91 -11.69
C GLY A 93 -4.36 1.04 -12.31
N HIS A 94 -4.00 0.17 -13.26
CA HIS A 94 -4.93 -0.68 -14.02
C HIS A 94 -4.82 -2.18 -13.70
N GLY A 95 -3.89 -2.58 -12.82
CA GLY A 95 -3.68 -3.99 -12.47
C GLY A 95 -4.81 -4.64 -11.67
N GLY A 96 -5.86 -3.88 -11.30
CA GLY A 96 -6.98 -4.39 -10.52
C GLY A 96 -6.63 -4.65 -9.05
N ASN A 97 -7.64 -5.05 -8.27
CA ASN A 97 -7.48 -5.28 -6.83
C ASN A 97 -6.55 -6.46 -6.52
N GLU A 98 -6.58 -7.51 -7.32
CA GLU A 98 -5.80 -8.73 -7.10
C GLU A 98 -4.30 -8.46 -7.19
N PHE A 99 -3.83 -7.90 -8.31
CA PHE A 99 -2.43 -7.55 -8.49
C PHE A 99 -1.96 -6.54 -7.45
N ARG A 100 -2.74 -5.48 -7.19
CA ARG A 100 -2.39 -4.48 -6.18
C ARG A 100 -2.28 -5.08 -4.78
N ASN A 101 -3.14 -6.02 -4.42
CA ASN A 101 -3.05 -6.71 -3.14
C ASN A 101 -1.80 -7.58 -3.06
N MET A 102 -1.50 -8.35 -4.12
CA MET A 102 -0.29 -9.18 -4.20
C MET A 102 0.97 -8.32 -4.07
N PHE A 103 1.09 -7.28 -4.88
CA PHE A 103 2.23 -6.37 -4.85
C PHE A 103 2.36 -5.67 -3.50
N ASN A 104 1.29 -5.04 -2.99
CA ASN A 104 1.34 -4.32 -1.71
C ASN A 104 1.60 -5.25 -0.52
N GLN A 105 1.15 -6.51 -0.56
CA GLN A 105 1.48 -7.49 0.46
C GLN A 105 2.98 -7.85 0.44
N ALA A 106 3.56 -8.02 -0.75
CA ALA A 106 4.99 -8.24 -0.90
C ALA A 106 5.79 -7.04 -0.36
N VAL A 107 5.38 -5.81 -0.72
CA VAL A 107 5.98 -4.58 -0.19
C VAL A 107 5.85 -4.52 1.33
N GLU A 108 4.70 -4.86 1.91
CA GLU A 108 4.49 -4.76 3.36
C GLU A 108 5.30 -5.78 4.18
N THR A 109 5.75 -6.89 3.58
CA THR A 109 6.25 -8.05 4.34
C THR A 109 7.66 -8.53 3.97
N GLN A 110 8.23 -8.12 2.83
CA GLN A 110 9.44 -8.74 2.28
C GLN A 110 10.69 -7.83 2.28
N GLY A 111 10.68 -6.76 3.08
CA GLY A 111 11.82 -5.84 3.27
C GLY A 111 12.58 -6.02 4.59
N GLY A 112 12.20 -6.98 5.43
CA GLY A 112 12.77 -7.14 6.77
C GLY A 112 14.29 -7.29 6.84
N ASN A 113 14.93 -7.86 5.81
CA ASN A 113 16.38 -7.87 5.63
C ASN A 113 16.76 -8.15 4.16
N VAL A 114 18.05 -7.97 3.84
CA VAL A 114 18.61 -8.14 2.49
C VAL A 114 18.41 -9.56 1.94
N THR A 115 18.50 -10.60 2.78
CA THR A 115 18.29 -11.99 2.34
C THR A 115 16.85 -12.22 1.90
N VAL A 116 15.87 -11.76 2.69
CA VAL A 116 14.43 -11.86 2.36
C VAL A 116 14.12 -11.02 1.13
N TYR A 117 14.63 -9.78 1.07
CA TYR A 117 14.43 -8.92 -0.09
C TYR A 117 14.99 -9.54 -1.38
N ASN A 118 16.23 -10.04 -1.34
CA ASN A 118 16.86 -10.63 -2.52
C ASN A 118 16.16 -11.91 -2.96
N GLY A 119 15.84 -12.81 -2.02
CA GLY A 119 15.27 -14.13 -2.31
C GLY A 119 13.77 -14.13 -2.62
N ASN A 120 12.99 -13.25 -1.98
CA ASN A 120 11.53 -13.35 -1.99
C ASN A 120 10.83 -12.19 -2.70
N PHE A 121 11.38 -10.97 -2.65
CA PHE A 121 10.73 -9.80 -3.22
C PHE A 121 10.90 -9.75 -4.74
N GLN A 122 9.89 -10.21 -5.48
CA GLN A 122 9.93 -10.35 -6.96
C GLN A 122 9.48 -9.10 -7.72
N PHE A 123 9.25 -7.99 -7.01
CA PHE A 123 8.75 -6.74 -7.59
C PHE A 123 9.77 -5.61 -7.45
N LYS A 124 11.07 -5.92 -7.57
CA LYS A 124 12.15 -4.93 -7.38
C LYS A 124 12.06 -3.83 -8.43
N SER A 125 11.76 -4.18 -9.68
CA SER A 125 11.60 -3.21 -10.77
C SER A 125 10.37 -2.35 -10.59
N LEU A 126 9.20 -2.95 -10.26
CA LEU A 126 7.98 -2.19 -10.03
C LEU A 126 8.14 -1.20 -8.88
N HIS A 127 8.65 -1.67 -7.74
CA HIS A 127 8.87 -0.84 -6.57
C HIS A 127 9.80 0.34 -6.88
N PHE A 128 10.93 0.07 -7.54
CA PHE A 128 11.86 1.12 -7.95
C PHE A 128 11.20 2.15 -8.87
N LEU A 129 10.55 1.70 -9.94
CA LEU A 129 9.95 2.60 -10.94
C LEU A 129 8.82 3.43 -10.33
N LEU A 130 8.02 2.87 -9.42
CA LEU A 130 7.00 3.62 -8.67
C LEU A 130 7.64 4.65 -7.73
N MET A 131 8.62 4.26 -6.92
CA MET A 131 9.31 5.19 -6.01
C MET A 131 9.99 6.33 -6.78
N ASP A 132 10.69 6.04 -7.88
CA ASP A 132 11.36 7.07 -8.68
C ASP A 132 10.36 7.95 -9.44
N ALA A 133 9.25 7.38 -9.95
CA ALA A 133 8.14 8.14 -10.52
C ALA A 133 7.58 9.14 -9.51
N MET A 134 7.30 8.68 -8.28
CA MET A 134 6.80 9.55 -7.21
C MET A 134 7.81 10.64 -6.85
N ARG A 135 9.11 10.32 -6.84
CA ARG A 135 10.17 11.33 -6.61
C ARG A 135 10.19 12.40 -7.71
N LEU A 136 9.99 12.03 -8.97
CA LEU A 136 9.94 12.95 -10.11
C LEU A 136 8.66 13.81 -10.13
N LEU A 137 7.55 13.26 -9.64
CA LEU A 137 6.25 13.94 -9.59
C LEU A 137 6.00 14.71 -8.29
N LYS A 138 6.92 14.60 -7.32
CA LYS A 138 6.77 15.21 -6.00
C LYS A 138 6.63 16.73 -6.09
N THR A 139 5.71 17.28 -5.31
CA THR A 139 5.58 18.72 -5.10
C THR A 139 6.19 19.13 -3.75
N GLU A 140 6.61 20.39 -3.62
CA GLU A 140 7.21 20.90 -2.37
C GLU A 140 6.23 20.93 -1.19
N ASN A 141 4.93 20.97 -1.46
CA ASN A 141 3.91 21.11 -0.43
C ASN A 141 3.32 19.77 -0.02
N CYS A 142 3.18 19.56 1.29
CA CYS A 142 2.37 18.48 1.82
C CYS A 142 0.88 18.76 1.54
N GLN A 143 0.11 17.70 1.31
CA GLN A 143 -1.29 17.78 0.91
C GLN A 143 -2.15 17.00 1.90
N THR A 144 -3.35 17.52 2.16
CA THR A 144 -4.40 16.78 2.88
C THR A 144 -5.12 15.87 1.90
N VAL A 145 -5.12 14.57 2.19
CA VAL A 145 -5.76 13.51 1.41
C VAL A 145 -6.48 12.54 2.32
N PHE A 146 -7.39 11.75 1.73
CA PHE A 146 -8.30 10.90 2.48
C PHE A 146 -8.24 9.46 1.99
N ARG A 147 -8.48 8.52 2.89
CA ARG A 147 -8.61 7.10 2.54
C ARG A 147 -9.69 6.44 3.38
N GLY A 148 -10.69 5.87 2.74
CA GLY A 148 -11.64 4.98 3.38
C GLY A 148 -11.15 3.54 3.41
N SER A 149 -11.54 2.81 4.44
CA SER A 149 -11.28 1.38 4.56
C SER A 149 -12.40 0.72 5.36
N SER A 150 -12.96 -0.36 4.82
CA SER A 150 -13.86 -1.24 5.57
C SER A 150 -13.14 -2.14 6.57
N LYS A 151 -11.79 -2.20 6.52
CA LYS A 151 -10.98 -2.90 7.55
C LYS A 151 -10.84 -2.03 8.78
N GLU A 152 -10.99 -2.63 9.95
CA GLU A 152 -10.74 -2.01 11.24
C GLU A 152 -9.24 -1.80 11.48
N TYR A 153 -8.89 -0.62 12.01
CA TYR A 153 -7.55 -0.27 12.44
C TYR A 153 -7.56 0.31 13.85
N GLU A 154 -6.52 0.00 14.60
CA GLU A 154 -6.23 0.61 15.89
C GLU A 154 -4.93 1.41 15.80
N ALA A 155 -4.94 2.64 16.31
CA ALA A 155 -3.79 3.51 16.36
C ALA A 155 -3.78 4.26 17.69
N GLN A 156 -2.61 4.48 18.25
CA GLN A 156 -2.45 5.20 19.51
C GLN A 156 -2.10 6.66 19.21
N VAL A 157 -2.85 7.61 19.77
CA VAL A 157 -2.52 9.03 19.65
C VAL A 157 -1.10 9.29 20.15
N GLY A 158 -0.31 10.01 19.34
CA GLY A 158 1.08 10.33 19.60
C GLY A 158 2.09 9.30 19.11
N SER A 159 1.67 8.08 18.72
CA SER A 159 2.58 7.08 18.16
C SER A 159 3.00 7.42 16.72
N GLU A 160 4.08 6.80 16.27
CA GLU A 160 4.47 6.80 14.87
C GLU A 160 4.03 5.50 14.21
N VAL A 161 3.48 5.63 13.01
CA VAL A 161 2.92 4.53 12.23
C VAL A 161 3.28 4.68 10.77
N ARG A 162 3.22 3.57 10.03
CA ARG A 162 3.42 3.51 8.59
C ARG A 162 2.34 2.64 7.96
N PHE A 163 2.02 2.92 6.70
CA PHE A 163 1.24 1.96 5.91
C PHE A 163 2.10 0.79 5.44
N GLY A 164 3.41 1.02 5.24
CA GLY A 164 4.37 0.01 4.79
C GLY A 164 4.11 -0.52 3.38
N ARG A 165 3.30 0.17 2.58
CA ARG A 165 2.91 -0.19 1.21
C ARG A 165 2.46 1.04 0.46
N PHE A 166 2.38 0.94 -0.87
CA PHE A 166 1.80 2.01 -1.67
C PHE A 166 0.33 2.18 -1.32
N THR A 167 -0.05 3.39 -0.92
CA THR A 167 -1.36 3.64 -0.33
C THR A 167 -2.15 4.59 -1.22
N THR A 168 -3.26 4.09 -1.77
CA THR A 168 -4.15 4.89 -2.60
C THR A 168 -4.97 5.84 -1.74
N THR A 169 -5.17 7.06 -2.22
CA THR A 169 -5.92 8.11 -1.52
C THR A 169 -6.83 8.86 -2.48
N LYS A 170 -7.76 9.63 -1.90
CA LYS A 170 -8.69 10.51 -2.58
C LYS A 170 -8.43 11.95 -2.14
N ALA A 171 -8.58 12.88 -3.08
CA ALA A 171 -8.40 14.30 -2.80
C ALA A 171 -9.56 14.88 -1.97
N LYS A 172 -10.77 14.31 -2.14
CA LYS A 172 -11.97 14.75 -1.44
C LYS A 172 -12.34 13.75 -0.35
N ARG A 173 -12.75 14.28 0.80
CA ARG A 173 -13.22 13.50 1.94
C ARG A 173 -14.44 12.65 1.59
N SER A 174 -15.41 13.23 0.88
CA SER A 174 -16.65 12.56 0.46
C SER A 174 -16.39 11.25 -0.28
N ASP A 175 -15.39 11.25 -1.16
CA ASP A 175 -15.08 10.11 -2.04
C ASP A 175 -14.41 8.97 -1.25
N ALA A 176 -13.84 9.28 -0.08
CA ALA A 176 -13.26 8.31 0.85
C ALA A 176 -14.27 7.82 1.90
N GLU A 177 -15.26 8.63 2.28
CA GLU A 177 -16.27 8.28 3.29
C GLU A 177 -17.16 7.11 2.85
N GLU A 178 -17.50 7.03 1.56
CA GLU A 178 -18.26 5.89 1.02
C GLU A 178 -17.53 4.55 1.25
N SER A 179 -16.20 4.56 1.16
CA SER A 179 -15.36 3.37 1.40
C SER A 179 -15.14 3.06 2.89
N ALA A 180 -15.59 3.92 3.80
CA ALA A 180 -15.47 3.78 5.25
C ALA A 180 -16.80 3.39 5.93
N SER A 181 -17.81 2.96 5.17
CA SER A 181 -19.13 2.58 5.68
C SER A 181 -19.08 1.42 6.69
N ASP A 182 -20.14 1.27 7.48
CA ASP A 182 -20.36 0.17 8.44
C ASP A 182 -19.26 -0.01 9.50
N ASN A 183 -18.96 1.03 10.28
CA ASN A 183 -17.88 1.05 11.28
C ASN A 183 -16.46 0.94 10.68
N GLY A 184 -16.29 1.31 9.41
CA GLY A 184 -14.98 1.42 8.79
C GLY A 184 -14.12 2.55 9.36
N ILE A 185 -12.95 2.72 8.75
CA ILE A 185 -11.97 3.74 9.08
C ILE A 185 -11.88 4.77 7.96
N LEU A 186 -11.98 6.05 8.33
CA LEU A 186 -11.56 7.16 7.49
C LEU A 186 -10.19 7.67 7.96
N PHE A 187 -9.18 7.54 7.12
CA PHE A 187 -7.90 8.20 7.33
C PHE A 187 -7.96 9.62 6.76
N ASN A 188 -7.62 10.59 7.60
CA ASN A 188 -7.39 11.99 7.21
C ASN A 188 -5.89 12.26 7.33
N ILE A 189 -5.22 12.41 6.18
CA ILE A 189 -3.77 12.28 6.08
C ILE A 189 -3.21 13.59 5.54
N ILE A 190 -2.30 14.23 6.29
CA ILE A 190 -1.40 15.25 5.76
C ILE A 190 -0.14 14.51 5.30
N SER A 191 0.03 14.33 3.99
CA SER A 191 1.14 13.60 3.38
C SER A 191 2.05 14.52 2.58
N CYS A 192 3.36 14.33 2.69
CA CYS A 192 4.40 15.02 1.95
C CYS A 192 5.01 14.16 0.83
N THR A 193 4.60 12.90 0.70
CA THR A 193 5.02 12.01 -0.41
C THR A 193 3.92 11.74 -1.42
N VAL A 194 2.69 12.19 -1.13
CA VAL A 194 1.57 11.97 -2.04
C VAL A 194 1.80 12.64 -3.38
N VAL A 195 1.51 11.90 -4.45
CA VAL A 195 1.50 12.43 -5.82
C VAL A 195 0.19 12.08 -6.51
N ASN A 196 -0.27 12.97 -7.39
CA ASN A 196 -1.36 12.68 -8.31
C ASN A 196 -0.78 11.92 -9.51
N ILE A 197 -1.30 10.72 -9.76
CA ILE A 197 -0.85 9.84 -10.85
C ILE A 197 -1.88 9.71 -11.97
N ASP A 198 -3.05 10.32 -11.79
CA ASP A 198 -4.25 10.09 -12.60
C ASP A 198 -3.99 10.34 -14.10
N GLU A 199 -3.39 11.49 -14.41
CA GLU A 199 -3.06 11.88 -15.78
C GLU A 199 -2.00 10.98 -16.44
N TYR A 200 -1.10 10.36 -15.66
CA TYR A 200 -0.07 9.44 -16.16
C TYR A 200 -0.62 8.03 -16.36
N THR A 201 -1.75 7.72 -15.72
CA THR A 201 -2.46 6.44 -15.87
C THR A 201 -3.60 6.49 -16.88
N CYS A 202 -3.71 7.56 -17.68
CA CYS A 202 -4.85 7.80 -18.57
C CYS A 202 -6.19 7.75 -17.84
N PHE A 203 -6.24 8.36 -16.66
CA PHE A 203 -7.42 8.41 -15.80
C PHE A 203 -7.86 6.99 -15.38
N SER A 204 -7.17 6.42 -14.39
CA SER A 204 -7.63 5.17 -13.79
C SER A 204 -8.90 5.45 -13.00
N ASP A 205 -9.99 4.71 -13.29
CA ASP A 205 -11.25 4.84 -12.56
C ASP A 205 -11.10 4.54 -11.04
N SER A 206 -9.98 3.91 -10.65
CA SER A 206 -9.79 3.39 -9.29
C SER A 206 -8.73 4.09 -8.45
N ILE A 207 -7.80 4.86 -9.06
CA ILE A 207 -6.65 5.42 -8.33
C ILE A 207 -6.25 6.79 -8.86
N ASP A 208 -6.37 7.80 -8.00
CA ASP A 208 -6.07 9.19 -8.37
C ASP A 208 -4.71 9.61 -7.78
N GLN A 209 -4.46 9.22 -6.53
CA GLN A 209 -3.31 9.65 -5.75
C GLN A 209 -2.65 8.48 -5.00
N LEU A 210 -1.33 8.57 -4.83
CA LEU A 210 -0.52 7.51 -4.23
C LEU A 210 0.44 8.07 -3.18
N ILE A 211 0.46 7.43 -2.00
CA ILE A 211 1.41 7.67 -0.90
C ILE A 211 2.49 6.59 -0.91
N SER A 212 3.73 6.99 -0.60
CA SER A 212 4.90 6.11 -0.58
C SER A 212 4.84 5.12 0.60
N PRO A 213 5.31 3.86 0.43
CA PRO A 213 5.50 2.93 1.54
C PRO A 213 6.49 3.43 2.61
N ALA A 214 7.37 4.37 2.27
CA ALA A 214 8.40 4.90 3.15
C ALA A 214 7.93 6.05 4.05
N GLU A 215 6.73 6.61 3.87
CA GLU A 215 6.31 7.76 4.68
C GLU A 215 5.92 7.34 6.11
N VAL A 216 6.44 8.08 7.10
CA VAL A 216 6.11 7.93 8.53
C VAL A 216 5.10 8.98 8.93
N PHE A 217 4.06 8.56 9.63
CA PHE A 217 3.02 9.43 10.14
C PHE A 217 3.01 9.42 11.65
N ARG A 218 2.81 10.59 12.25
CA ARG A 218 2.40 10.69 13.65
C ARG A 218 0.88 10.65 13.71
N VAL A 219 0.35 9.84 14.63
CA VAL A 219 -1.10 9.78 14.90
C VAL A 219 -1.47 11.02 15.71
N ALA A 220 -2.17 11.97 15.07
CA ALA A 220 -2.55 13.22 15.68
C ALA A 220 -3.84 13.10 16.50
N GLU A 221 -4.81 12.34 16.00
CA GLU A 221 -6.13 12.20 16.61
C GLU A 221 -6.77 10.86 16.20
N VAL A 222 -7.55 10.28 17.11
CA VAL A 222 -8.46 9.16 16.81
C VAL A 222 -9.82 9.49 17.41
N LYS A 223 -10.87 9.50 16.59
CA LYS A 223 -12.23 9.86 17.04
C LYS A 223 -13.29 9.03 16.34
N ASN A 224 -14.42 8.84 16.99
CA ASN A 224 -15.60 8.27 16.36
C ASN A 224 -16.42 9.41 15.76
N VAL A 225 -16.80 9.27 14.50
CA VAL A 225 -17.61 10.23 13.75
C VAL A 225 -18.96 9.59 13.48
N ARG A 226 -20.03 10.29 13.85
CA ARG A 226 -21.41 9.87 13.59
C ARG A 226 -22.16 11.04 12.99
N ASN A 227 -22.61 10.90 11.76
CA ASN A 227 -23.50 11.84 11.08
C ASN A 227 -24.78 11.11 10.65
N LYS A 228 -25.68 11.79 9.91
CA LYS A 228 -26.98 11.21 9.54
C LYS A 228 -26.87 9.98 8.64
N ASP A 229 -25.78 9.89 7.88
CA ASP A 229 -25.61 8.91 6.80
C ASP A 229 -24.48 7.91 7.09
N HIS A 230 -23.53 8.25 7.98
CA HIS A 230 -22.30 7.50 8.23
C HIS A 230 -21.94 7.43 9.72
N GLU A 231 -21.48 6.25 10.14
CA GLU A 231 -20.84 6.01 11.44
C GLU A 231 -19.49 5.29 11.18
N TYR A 232 -18.38 5.98 11.44
CA TYR A 232 -17.02 5.48 11.20
C TYR A 232 -16.05 6.02 12.24
N ARG A 233 -14.86 5.42 12.34
CA ARG A 233 -13.75 5.97 13.13
C ARG A 233 -12.79 6.73 12.23
N GLU A 234 -12.46 7.96 12.61
CA GLU A 234 -11.48 8.80 11.92
C GLU A 234 -10.12 8.69 12.61
N ILE A 235 -9.07 8.42 11.83
CA ILE A 235 -7.67 8.48 12.28
C ILE A 235 -6.98 9.62 11.51
N VAL A 236 -6.52 10.62 12.24
CA VAL A 236 -5.79 11.76 11.67
C VAL A 236 -4.28 11.47 11.72
N LEU A 237 -3.65 11.47 10.56
CA LEU A 237 -2.24 11.19 10.37
C LEU A 237 -1.54 12.44 9.83
N THR A 238 -0.43 12.83 10.46
CA THR A 238 0.40 13.93 9.97
C THR A 238 1.79 13.40 9.62
N SER A 239 2.28 13.71 8.42
CA SER A 239 3.63 13.36 7.99
C SER A 239 4.64 13.84 9.03
N SER A 240 5.45 12.91 9.51
CA SER A 240 6.53 13.15 10.48
C SER A 240 7.87 13.24 9.75
N ARG A 241 8.16 12.24 8.91
CA ARG A 241 9.38 12.13 8.10
C ARG A 241 9.17 11.10 6.99
N THR A 242 10.12 11.00 6.07
CA THR A 242 10.31 9.77 5.30
C THR A 242 11.23 8.83 6.08
N HIS A 243 10.84 7.57 6.15
CA HIS A 243 11.55 6.53 6.88
C HIS A 243 12.84 6.18 6.14
N SER A 244 13.94 6.73 6.60
CA SER A 244 15.27 6.18 6.34
C SER A 244 15.75 5.62 7.67
N ILE A 245 15.22 4.46 8.09
CA ILE A 245 15.89 3.69 9.15
C ILE A 245 17.18 3.18 8.52
N ASP A 246 18.22 3.97 8.74
CA ASP A 246 19.62 3.68 8.50
C ASP A 246 20.00 3.44 7.03
N SER A 247 21.22 3.83 6.66
CA SER A 247 21.77 3.59 5.31
C SER A 247 21.88 2.10 4.92
N ILE A 248 21.42 1.19 5.78
CA ILE A 248 21.50 -0.26 5.64
C ILE A 248 20.33 -0.80 4.81
N ARG A 249 19.15 -0.13 4.82
CA ARG A 249 17.95 -0.56 4.08
C ARG A 249 17.63 0.31 2.86
N ASP A 250 18.37 1.38 2.65
CA ASP A 250 18.35 2.13 1.39
C ASP A 250 19.31 1.45 0.40
N CYS A 251 18.87 1.20 -0.82
CA CYS A 251 19.62 0.53 -1.89
C CYS A 251 19.98 -0.93 -1.60
N TYR A 252 18.99 -1.80 -1.36
CA TYR A 252 19.21 -3.23 -1.05
C TYR A 252 20.12 -3.96 -2.06
N LEU A 253 20.03 -3.63 -3.35
CA LEU A 253 20.84 -4.23 -4.41
C LEU A 253 22.21 -3.57 -4.60
N PHE A 254 22.41 -2.38 -4.03
CA PHE A 254 23.62 -1.59 -4.16
C PHE A 254 24.01 -0.98 -2.79
N PRO A 255 24.19 -1.82 -1.75
CA PRO A 255 24.46 -1.34 -0.42
C PRO A 255 25.78 -0.55 -0.41
N ARG A 256 25.86 0.52 0.39
CA ARG A 256 27.13 1.19 0.62
C ARG A 256 28.11 0.18 1.20
N LEU A 257 29.26 0.05 0.58
CA LEU A 257 30.42 -0.55 1.24
C LEU A 257 30.75 0.38 2.43
N CYS A 258 30.56 -0.10 3.65
CA CYS A 258 31.11 0.57 4.83
C CYS A 258 32.63 0.66 4.61
N LYS A 259 33.15 1.88 4.48
CA LYS A 259 34.59 2.14 4.48
C LYS A 259 35.11 2.14 5.91
#